data_AF-A0A7L2S018-F1
#
_entry.id   AF-A0A7L2S018-F1
#
_cell.length_a   1.000
_cell.length_b   1.000
_cell.length_c   1.000
_cell.angle_alpha   90.00
_cell.angle_beta   90.00
_cell.angle_gamma   90.00
#
_symmetry.space_group_name_H-M   'P 1'
#
loop_
_entity.id
_entity.type
_entity.pdbx_description
1 polymer ?
#
loop_
_entity_poly.entity_id
_entity_poly.type
_entity_poly.pdbx_seq_one_letter_code
_entity_poly.pdbx_strand_id
1 'polypeptide(L)'
;QTWEDPGHKDENTGCCGDNDPIDVCEIGSKVCSRGEVIQVKVLGTLALIDEGETDWKVIAINVEDPEAASYNDIEDVRRMKPGYLEATVDWFRRYKVPDGKPENQFAFNGEFKDKDFAVDVIKSTHEHWKALIAKKTDGGEI
;
A
#
# COMPACT_ATOMS: atom_id res chain seq x y z
N GLN A 1 -6.88 1.56 10.54
CA GLN A 1 -8.35 1.45 10.51
C GLN A 1 -8.79 1.98 9.16
N THR A 2 -8.70 1.14 8.14
CA THR A 2 -8.78 1.50 6.73
C THR A 2 -9.56 0.41 6.03
N TRP A 3 -10.14 0.74 4.88
CA TRP A 3 -10.88 -0.18 4.05
C TRP A 3 -10.87 0.32 2.60
N GLU A 4 -10.46 -0.53 1.67
CA GLU A 4 -10.56 -0.31 0.24
C GLU A 4 -11.95 -0.74 -0.24
N ASP A 5 -12.89 0.20 -0.17
CA ASP A 5 -14.30 -0.04 -0.48
C ASP A 5 -14.51 -0.59 -1.92
N PRO A 6 -15.06 -1.81 -2.09
CA PRO A 6 -15.29 -2.41 -3.40
C PRO A 6 -16.42 -1.71 -4.18
N GLY A 7 -17.23 -0.89 -3.53
CA GLY A 7 -18.21 0.00 -4.16
C GLY A 7 -17.61 1.31 -4.66
N HIS A 8 -16.37 1.64 -4.29
CA HIS A 8 -15.68 2.86 -4.69
C HIS A 8 -14.69 2.59 -5.82
N LYS A 9 -14.87 3.28 -6.95
CA LYS A 9 -13.94 3.26 -8.07
C LYS A 9 -12.87 4.34 -7.88
N ASP A 10 -11.62 3.95 -7.67
CA ASP A 10 -10.50 4.87 -7.53
C ASP A 10 -10.16 5.53 -8.90
N GLU A 11 -9.96 6.85 -8.88
CA GLU A 11 -9.75 7.63 -10.10
C GLU A 11 -8.38 7.40 -10.74
N ASN A 12 -7.39 6.96 -9.96
CA ASN A 12 -6.01 6.81 -10.40
C ASN A 12 -5.77 5.47 -11.09
N THR A 13 -6.36 4.41 -10.54
CA THR A 13 -6.28 3.03 -11.04
C THR A 13 -7.41 2.71 -12.01
N GLY A 14 -8.57 3.36 -11.86
CA GLY A 14 -9.77 3.03 -12.63
C GLY A 14 -10.39 1.69 -12.23
N CYS A 15 -10.05 1.17 -11.05
CA CYS A 15 -10.55 -0.09 -10.48
C CYS A 15 -11.32 0.18 -9.18
N CYS A 16 -12.07 -0.82 -8.70
CA CYS A 16 -12.67 -0.77 -7.37
C CYS A 16 -11.72 -1.36 -6.33
N GLY A 17 -11.87 -0.99 -5.05
CA GLY A 17 -11.07 -1.56 -3.96
C GLY A 17 -11.24 -3.08 -3.81
N ASP A 18 -10.21 -3.72 -3.26
CA ASP A 18 -10.12 -5.17 -3.02
C ASP A 18 -10.91 -5.68 -1.79
N ASN A 19 -11.67 -4.80 -1.14
CA ASN A 19 -12.47 -5.08 0.06
C ASN A 19 -11.66 -5.33 1.35
N ASP A 20 -10.35 -5.07 1.36
CA ASP A 20 -9.48 -5.27 2.52
C ASP A 20 -9.01 -3.95 3.15
N PRO A 21 -8.43 -3.95 4.37
CA PRO A 21 -7.68 -2.81 4.87
C PRO A 21 -6.43 -2.56 4.02
N ILE A 22 -6.10 -1.28 3.76
CA ILE A 22 -4.89 -0.91 3.01
C ILE A 22 -3.62 -1.65 3.50
N ASP A 23 -2.83 -2.11 2.54
CA ASP A 23 -1.62 -2.88 2.78
C ASP A 23 -0.39 -2.00 3.04
N VAL A 24 0.55 -2.54 3.83
CA VAL A 24 1.78 -1.83 4.23
C VAL A 24 3.01 -2.74 4.09
N CYS A 25 4.00 -2.26 3.35
CA CYS A 25 5.36 -2.79 3.32
C CYS A 25 6.24 -1.98 4.29
N GLU A 26 6.57 -2.58 5.43
CA GLU A 26 7.52 -2.02 6.40
C GLU A 26 8.96 -2.35 5.97
N ILE A 27 9.84 -1.35 5.91
CA ILE A 27 11.19 -1.47 5.31
C ILE A 27 12.34 -1.47 6.33
N GLY A 28 12.04 -1.54 7.62
CA GLY A 28 13.00 -1.51 8.71
C GLY A 28 13.88 -2.76 8.75
N SER A 29 14.91 -2.67 9.58
CA SER A 29 15.90 -3.73 9.79
C SER A 29 15.39 -4.87 10.67
N LYS A 30 14.41 -4.58 11.55
CA LYS A 30 13.83 -5.56 12.47
C LYS A 30 12.81 -6.44 11.75
N VAL A 31 13.03 -7.75 11.78
CA VAL A 31 11.98 -8.72 11.40
C VAL A 31 10.92 -8.75 12.50
N CYS A 32 9.75 -8.18 12.21
CA CYS A 32 8.63 -8.12 13.15
C CYS A 32 7.95 -9.49 13.34
N SER A 33 7.25 -9.65 14.46
CA SER A 33 6.46 -10.86 14.74
C SER A 33 5.04 -10.73 14.18
N ARG A 34 4.44 -11.83 13.73
CA ARG A 34 3.04 -11.85 13.31
C ARG A 34 2.13 -11.41 14.47
N GLY A 35 1.26 -10.43 14.21
CA GLY A 35 0.34 -9.85 15.19
C GLY A 35 0.96 -8.74 16.04
N GLU A 36 2.23 -8.39 15.83
CA GLU A 36 2.85 -7.23 16.45
C GLU A 36 2.23 -5.93 15.90
N VAL A 37 1.96 -4.98 16.80
CA VAL A 37 1.46 -3.64 16.43
C VAL A 37 2.58 -2.66 16.67
N ILE A 38 3.04 -2.03 15.59
CA ILE A 38 4.16 -1.08 15.60
C ILE A 38 3.72 0.29 15.13
N GLN A 39 4.48 1.32 15.53
CA GLN A 39 4.34 2.67 15.00
C GLN A 39 5.25 2.80 13.79
N VAL A 40 4.72 3.29 12.68
CA VAL A 40 5.47 3.48 11.44
C VAL A 40 5.33 4.91 10.94
N LYS A 41 6.35 5.37 10.22
CA LYS A 41 6.32 6.60 9.42
C LYS A 41 6.08 6.22 7.96
N VAL A 42 5.04 6.81 7.37
CA VAL A 42 4.70 6.66 5.95
C VAL A 42 5.72 7.40 5.10
N LEU A 43 6.15 6.78 4.00
CA LEU A 43 7.16 7.31 3.09
C LEU A 43 6.62 7.48 1.67
N GLY A 44 5.68 6.64 1.24
CA GLY A 44 5.07 6.70 -0.09
C GLY A 44 4.08 5.57 -0.30
N THR A 45 3.61 5.38 -1.53
CA THR A 45 2.71 4.27 -1.88
C THR A 45 2.90 3.82 -3.33
N LEU A 46 2.55 2.57 -3.61
CA LEU A 46 2.53 1.97 -4.94
C LEU A 46 1.10 1.53 -5.28
N ALA A 47 0.65 1.86 -6.49
CA ALA A 47 -0.70 1.56 -6.97
C ALA A 47 -0.71 0.21 -7.72
N LEU A 48 -0.86 -0.91 -7.00
CA LEU A 48 -1.04 -2.22 -7.64
C LEU A 48 -2.46 -2.32 -8.21
N ILE A 49 -2.57 -2.92 -9.38
CA ILE A 49 -3.85 -3.39 -9.92
C ILE A 49 -3.79 -4.91 -9.87
N ASP A 50 -4.46 -5.47 -8.86
CA ASP A 50 -4.42 -6.90 -8.57
C ASP A 50 -5.69 -7.57 -9.10
N GLU A 51 -5.56 -8.38 -10.16
CA GLU A 51 -6.69 -9.09 -10.78
C GLU A 51 -7.92 -8.21 -11.15
N GLY A 52 -7.70 -6.90 -11.35
CA GLY A 52 -8.74 -5.93 -11.70
C GLY A 52 -9.20 -5.04 -10.54
N GLU A 53 -8.62 -5.21 -9.36
CA GLU A 53 -8.92 -4.46 -8.14
C GLU A 53 -7.79 -3.47 -7.81
N THR A 54 -8.17 -2.36 -7.21
CA THR A 54 -7.24 -1.40 -6.60
C THR A 54 -6.70 -2.04 -5.33
N ASP A 55 -5.38 -2.07 -5.22
CA ASP A 55 -4.70 -2.68 -4.09
C ASP A 55 -3.47 -1.80 -3.72
N TRP A 56 -3.65 -0.86 -2.80
CA TRP A 56 -2.58 0.10 -2.47
C TRP A 56 -1.52 -0.53 -1.56
N LYS A 57 -0.25 -0.40 -1.95
CA LYS A 57 0.90 -0.85 -1.15
C LYS A 57 1.63 0.35 -0.55
N VAL A 58 1.30 0.70 0.69
CA VAL A 58 1.98 1.79 1.42
C VAL A 58 3.40 1.37 1.77
N ILE A 59 4.36 2.25 1.53
CA ILE A 59 5.75 2.09 1.98
C ILE A 59 5.94 2.85 3.29
N ALA A 60 6.39 2.15 4.33
CA ALA A 60 6.57 2.73 5.65
C ALA A 60 7.83 2.18 6.33
N ILE A 61 8.29 2.87 7.37
CA ILE A 61 9.40 2.42 8.22
C ILE A 61 9.01 2.52 9.68
N ASN A 62 9.38 1.54 10.49
CA ASN A 62 9.19 1.57 11.94
C ASN A 62 9.88 2.81 12.54
N VAL A 63 9.15 3.56 13.37
CA VAL A 63 9.70 4.78 14.01
C VAL A 63 10.83 4.48 14.99
N GLU A 64 10.94 3.24 15.46
CA GLU A 64 12.00 2.76 16.34
C GLU A 64 13.23 2.24 15.55
N ASP A 65 13.15 2.17 14.22
CA ASP A 65 14.32 1.76 13.42
C ASP A 65 15.46 2.79 13.60
N PRO A 66 16.72 2.36 13.81
CA PRO A 66 17.85 3.27 14.00
C PRO A 66 18.04 4.28 12.85
N GLU A 67 17.62 3.91 11.64
CA GLU A 67 17.73 4.77 10.47
C GLU A 67 16.45 5.57 10.19
N ALA A 68 15.37 5.39 10.97
CA ALA A 68 14.06 6.01 10.71
C ALA A 68 14.12 7.52 10.51
N ALA A 69 14.98 8.23 11.25
CA ALA A 69 15.15 9.68 11.12
C ALA A 69 15.62 10.12 9.72
N SER A 70 16.33 9.25 9.00
CA SER A 70 16.88 9.54 7.67
C SER A 70 15.85 9.36 6.55
N TYR A 71 14.78 8.59 6.75
CA TYR A 71 13.74 8.36 5.74
C TYR A 71 12.53 9.25 6.00
N ASN A 72 12.29 10.29 5.20
CA ASN A 72 11.17 11.22 5.41
C ASN A 72 10.25 11.34 4.19
N ASP A 73 10.69 10.81 3.04
CA ASP A 73 9.90 10.67 1.83
C ASP A 73 10.37 9.47 0.99
N ILE A 74 9.66 9.16 -0.08
CA ILE A 74 9.95 8.01 -0.93
C ILE A 74 11.32 8.11 -1.63
N GLU A 75 11.75 9.34 -1.94
CA GLU A 75 13.05 9.59 -2.55
C GLU A 75 14.23 9.30 -1.61
N ASP A 76 14.00 9.35 -0.29
CA ASP A 76 15.02 8.92 0.68
C ASP A 76 15.21 7.40 0.63
N VAL A 77 14.15 6.63 0.36
CA VAL A 77 14.25 5.18 0.12
C VAL A 77 15.07 4.91 -1.14
N ARG A 78 14.78 5.62 -2.24
CA ARG A 78 15.52 5.50 -3.51
C ARG A 78 17.01 5.80 -3.32
N ARG A 79 17.34 6.84 -2.55
CA ARG A 79 18.71 7.27 -2.29
C ARG A 79 19.47 6.32 -1.36
N MET A 80 18.84 5.86 -0.29
CA MET A 80 19.53 5.09 0.77
C MET A 80 19.45 3.58 0.58
N LYS A 81 18.45 3.08 -0.15
CA LYS A 81 18.31 1.67 -0.53
C LYS A 81 18.22 1.52 -2.05
N PRO A 82 19.32 1.78 -2.81
CA PRO A 82 19.30 1.67 -4.26
C PRO A 82 18.84 0.27 -4.73
N GLY A 83 17.86 0.23 -5.64
CA GLY A 83 17.28 -1.01 -6.17
C GLY A 83 16.11 -1.57 -5.36
N TYR A 84 15.82 -1.04 -4.16
CA TYR A 84 14.80 -1.61 -3.27
C TYR A 84 13.37 -1.36 -3.78
N LEU A 85 13.10 -0.16 -4.30
CA LEU A 85 11.81 0.17 -4.89
C LEU A 85 11.57 -0.63 -6.17
N GLU A 86 12.60 -0.79 -7.00
CA GLU A 86 12.56 -1.60 -8.21
C GLU A 86 12.30 -3.08 -7.90
N ALA A 87 12.95 -3.62 -6.87
CA ALA A 87 12.71 -4.98 -6.40
C ALA A 87 11.28 -5.16 -5.84
N THR A 88 10.74 -4.14 -5.16
CA THR A 88 9.36 -4.17 -4.65
C THR A 88 8.35 -4.25 -5.80
N VAL A 89 8.56 -3.46 -6.87
CA VAL A 89 7.74 -3.53 -8.09
C VAL A 89 7.87 -4.90 -8.77
N ASP A 90 9.08 -5.46 -8.89
CA ASP A 90 9.27 -6.79 -9.49
C ASP A 90 8.57 -7.90 -8.68
N TRP A 91 8.63 -7.80 -7.36
CA TRP A 91 7.96 -8.75 -6.48
C TRP A 91 6.45 -8.76 -6.71
N PHE A 92 5.80 -7.60 -6.61
CA PHE A 92 4.34 -7.51 -6.81
C PHE A 92 3.93 -7.81 -8.25
N ARG A 93 4.79 -7.56 -9.23
CA ARG A 93 4.52 -7.92 -10.63
C ARG A 93 4.43 -9.44 -10.81
N ARG A 94 5.30 -10.19 -10.12
CA ARG A 94 5.58 -11.60 -10.48
C ARG A 94 5.14 -12.62 -9.45
N TYR A 95 4.76 -12.23 -8.23
CA TYR A 95 4.54 -13.20 -7.14
C TYR A 95 3.47 -14.26 -7.43
N LYS A 96 2.47 -13.97 -8.29
CA LYS A 96 1.43 -14.93 -8.69
C LYS A 96 1.72 -15.71 -9.99
N VAL A 97 2.80 -15.37 -10.69
CA VAL A 97 3.19 -16.08 -11.94
C VAL A 97 3.46 -17.57 -11.70
N PRO A 98 4.13 -18.00 -10.61
CA PRO A 98 4.28 -19.41 -10.29
C PRO A 98 2.95 -20.15 -10.07
N ASP A 99 1.89 -19.45 -9.68
CA ASP A 99 0.54 -20.00 -9.50
C ASP A 99 -0.27 -20.06 -10.81
N GLY A 100 0.36 -19.71 -11.95
CA GLY A 100 -0.26 -19.72 -13.27
C GLY A 100 -1.10 -18.47 -13.57
N LYS A 101 -1.04 -17.43 -12.73
CA LYS A 101 -1.70 -16.14 -12.97
C LYS A 101 -0.82 -15.22 -13.84
N PRO A 102 -1.41 -14.26 -14.57
CA PRO A 102 -0.63 -13.26 -15.31
C PRO A 102 0.17 -12.35 -14.35
N GLU A 103 1.10 -11.58 -14.92
CA GLU A 103 1.77 -10.52 -14.18
C GLU A 103 0.77 -9.41 -13.80
N ASN A 104 0.89 -8.93 -12.56
CA ASN A 104 0.09 -7.80 -12.09
C ASN A 104 0.50 -6.50 -12.78
N GLN A 105 -0.45 -5.58 -12.85
CA GLN A 105 -0.29 -4.26 -13.45
C GLN A 105 -0.21 -3.18 -12.38
N PHE A 106 0.19 -1.98 -12.77
CA PHE A 106 0.29 -0.84 -11.85
C PHE A 106 -0.28 0.40 -12.50
N ALA A 107 -0.98 1.23 -11.73
CA ALA A 107 -1.23 2.60 -12.17
C ALA A 107 0.08 3.40 -12.17
N PHE A 108 0.04 4.60 -12.78
CA PHE A 108 1.21 5.48 -12.91
C PHE A 108 2.46 4.81 -13.49
N ASN A 109 2.29 3.78 -14.32
CA ASN A 109 3.41 3.02 -14.90
C ASN A 109 4.36 2.41 -13.82
N GLY A 110 3.83 2.09 -12.63
CA GLY A 110 4.62 1.51 -11.53
C GLY A 110 5.47 2.52 -10.77
N GLU A 111 5.24 3.82 -10.96
CA GLU A 111 5.90 4.86 -10.17
C GLU A 111 5.32 4.91 -8.75
N PHE A 112 6.21 4.97 -7.76
CA PHE A 112 5.81 5.26 -6.39
C PHE A 112 5.38 6.72 -6.27
N LYS A 113 4.29 6.93 -5.54
CA LYS A 113 3.87 8.26 -5.10
C LYS A 113 4.50 8.61 -3.77
N ASP A 114 4.67 9.91 -3.55
CA ASP A 114 5.29 10.46 -2.34
C ASP A 114 4.45 10.26 -1.08
N LYS A 115 5.01 10.66 0.05
CA LYS A 115 4.37 10.57 1.36
C LYS A 115 3.02 11.27 1.40
N ASP A 116 2.91 12.47 0.83
CA ASP A 116 1.71 13.30 0.96
C ASP A 116 0.54 12.66 0.21
N PHE A 117 0.80 12.16 -1.01
CA PHE A 117 -0.18 11.37 -1.75
C PHE A 117 -0.58 10.09 -1.00
N ALA A 118 0.40 9.36 -0.44
CA ALA A 118 0.13 8.15 0.33
C ALA A 118 -0.76 8.43 1.55
N VAL A 119 -0.51 9.54 2.25
CA VAL A 119 -1.33 9.99 3.38
C VAL A 119 -2.77 10.30 2.95
N ASP A 120 -2.98 10.88 1.77
CA ASP A 120 -4.32 11.16 1.26
C ASP A 120 -5.08 9.88 0.86
N VAL A 121 -4.39 8.88 0.28
CA VAL A 121 -4.95 7.54 0.05
C VAL A 121 -5.36 6.89 1.38
N ILE A 122 -4.50 6.94 2.40
CA ILE A 122 -4.79 6.41 3.74
C ILE A 122 -5.98 7.12 4.38
N LYS A 123 -6.09 8.44 4.25
CA LYS A 123 -7.26 9.19 4.74
C LYS A 123 -8.54 8.76 4.02
N SER A 124 -8.49 8.61 2.70
CA SER A 124 -9.65 8.17 1.90
C SER A 124 -10.16 6.81 2.37
N THR A 125 -9.27 5.81 2.45
CA THR A 125 -9.62 4.47 2.94
C THR A 125 -10.03 4.46 4.41
N HIS A 126 -9.55 5.40 5.23
CA HIS A 126 -10.05 5.59 6.59
C HIS A 126 -11.49 6.14 6.64
N GLU A 127 -11.85 7.06 5.73
CA GLU A 127 -13.23 7.55 5.62
C GLU A 127 -14.18 6.45 5.10
N HIS A 128 -13.74 5.61 4.16
CA HIS A 128 -14.49 4.41 3.76
C HIS A 128 -14.74 3.48 4.94
N TRP A 129 -13.70 3.17 5.72
CA TRP A 129 -13.83 2.36 6.93
C TRP A 129 -14.81 2.99 7.95
N LYS A 130 -14.79 4.31 8.13
CA LYS A 130 -15.78 5.01 9.00
C LYS A 130 -17.20 4.84 8.49
N ALA A 131 -17.42 4.88 7.18
CA ALA A 131 -18.73 4.66 6.59
C ALA A 131 -19.20 3.21 6.79
N LEU A 132 -18.31 2.24 6.61
CA LEU A 132 -18.56 0.82 6.86
C LEU A 132 -18.99 0.56 8.31
N ILE A 133 -18.19 0.99 9.30
CA ILE A 133 -18.50 0.75 10.72
C ILE A 133 -19.74 1.52 11.20
N ALA A 134 -20.07 2.64 10.55
CA ALA A 134 -21.31 3.38 10.80
C ALA A 134 -22.53 2.79 10.06
N LYS A 135 -22.37 1.69 9.32
CA LYS A 135 -23.40 1.05 8.48
C LYS A 135 -24.03 2.00 7.46
N LYS A 136 -23.22 2.93 6.95
CA LYS A 136 -23.61 3.86 5.89
C LYS A 136 -23.33 3.32 4.49
N THR A 137 -22.51 2.27 4.40
CA THR A 137 -22.18 1.54 3.17
C THR A 137 -22.44 0.06 3.40
N ASP A 138 -22.76 -0.67 2.33
CA ASP A 138 -22.81 -2.14 2.33
C ASP A 138 -21.40 -2.69 2.50
N GLY A 139 -21.22 -3.78 3.26
CA GLY A 139 -19.91 -4.36 3.53
C GLY A 139 -19.35 -5.21 2.38
N GLY A 140 -20.11 -5.37 1.30
CA GLY A 140 -19.74 -6.26 0.20
C GLY A 140 -19.89 -7.74 0.57
N GLU A 141 -19.70 -8.60 -0.43
CA GLU A 141 -19.55 -10.04 -0.23
C GLU A 141 -18.08 -10.37 0.08
N ILE A 142 -17.83 -11.39 0.92
CA ILE A 142 -16.49 -11.91 1.27
C ILE A 142 -16.22 -13.18 0.48
#